data_AF-A0A972QPB2-F1
#
_entry.id   AF-A0A972QPB2-F1
#
_cell.length_a   1.000
_cell.length_b   1.000
_cell.length_c   1.000
_cell.angle_alpha   90.00
_cell.angle_beta   90.00
_cell.angle_gamma   90.00
#
_symmetry.space_group_name_H-M   'P 1'
#
loop_
_entity.id
_entity.type
_entity.pdbx_description
1 polymer ?
#
loop_
_entity_poly.entity_id
_entity_poly.type
_entity_poly.pdbx_seq_one_letter_code
_entity_poly.pdbx_strand_id
1 'polypeptide(L)' 'MALADKLDNIRTTVSDYVEIGETLWKRFSRGKDAQKWYYQGLVQALRDDSADEAYQILHRQFVQEVRRIFGKDN' A
#
# COMPACT_ATOMS: atom_id res chain seq x y z
N MET A 1 -5.20 10.81 11.04
CA MET A 1 -5.53 11.34 9.70
C MET A 1 -4.62 10.71 8.64
N ALA A 2 -3.30 11.00 8.65
CA ALA A 2 -2.40 10.55 7.59
C ALA A 2 -2.37 9.03 7.26
N LEU A 3 -2.52 8.13 8.24
CA LEU A 3 -2.54 6.68 7.97
C LEU A 3 -3.85 6.21 7.33
N ALA A 4 -4.99 6.78 7.75
CA ALA A 4 -6.30 6.48 7.15
C ALA A 4 -6.34 6.93 5.68
N ASP A 5 -5.87 8.15 5.40
CA ASP A 5 -5.79 8.66 4.02
C ASP A 5 -4.87 7.79 3.14
N LYS A 6 -3.74 7.31 3.70
CA LYS A 6 -2.83 6.40 2.99
C LYS A 6 -3.44 5.01 2.78
N LEU A 7 -4.26 4.54 3.72
CA LEU A 7 -4.99 3.29 3.60
C LEU A 7 -6.06 3.35 2.50
N ASP A 8 -6.80 4.45 2.42
CA ASP A 8 -7.78 4.62 1.34
C ASP A 8 -7.10 4.72 -0.02
N ASN A 9 -5.98 5.46 -0.12
CA ASN A 9 -5.19 5.53 -1.36
C ASN A 9 -4.71 4.15 -1.85
N ILE A 10 -4.23 3.30 -0.93
CA ILE A 10 -3.78 1.96 -1.34
C ILE A 10 -4.95 1.05 -1.67
N ARG A 11 -6.09 1.14 -0.97
CA ARG A 11 -7.30 0.37 -1.31
C ARG A 11 -7.81 0.68 -2.70
N THR A 12 -7.84 1.96 -3.09
CA THR A 12 -8.18 2.35 -4.47
C THR A 12 -7.19 1.75 -5.45
N THR A 13 -5.89 1.82 -5.15
CA THR A 13 -4.84 1.22 -5.99
C THR A 13 -5.00 -0.30 -6.12
N VAL A 14 -5.39 -1.01 -5.05
CA VAL A 14 -5.68 -2.45 -5.04
C VAL A 14 -6.91 -2.76 -5.91
N SER A 15 -8.00 -2.01 -5.75
CA SER A 15 -9.21 -2.18 -6.54
C SER A 15 -8.92 -2.00 -8.03
N ASP A 16 -8.19 -0.94 -8.40
CA ASP A 16 -7.75 -0.72 -9.78
C ASP A 16 -6.86 -1.87 -10.25
N TYR A 17 -5.93 -2.35 -9.42
CA TYR A 17 -5.06 -3.47 -9.78
C TYR A 17 -5.84 -4.77 -9.99
N VAL A 18 -6.90 -5.02 -9.22
CA VAL A 18 -7.78 -6.18 -9.40
C VAL A 18 -8.55 -6.08 -10.72
N GLU A 19 -8.96 -4.88 -11.12
CA GLU A 19 -9.75 -4.67 -12.35
C GLU A 19 -8.90 -4.68 -13.63
N ILE A 20 -7.77 -3.97 -13.64
CA ILE A 20 -6.95 -3.74 -14.85
C ILE A 20 -5.54 -4.35 -14.79
N GLY A 21 -5.17 -4.98 -13.67
CA GLY A 21 -3.91 -5.69 -13.49
C GLY A 21 -2.68 -4.81 -13.72
N GLU A 22 -1.69 -5.36 -14.41
CA GLU A 22 -0.43 -4.70 -14.75
C GLU A 22 -0.60 -3.42 -15.60
N THR A 23 -1.76 -3.23 -16.25
CA THR A 23 -2.06 -2.00 -17.02
C THR A 23 -2.12 -0.77 -16.13
N LEU A 24 -2.45 -0.94 -14.84
CA LEU A 24 -2.44 0.13 -13.84
C LEU A 24 -1.10 0.87 -13.82
N TRP A 25 0.01 0.14 -13.94
CA TRP A 25 1.35 0.73 -13.84
C TRP A 25 1.68 1.67 -14.99
N LYS A 26 0.99 1.54 -16.14
CA LYS A 26 1.13 2.47 -17.26
C LYS A 26 0.57 3.87 -16.95
N ARG A 27 -0.33 3.99 -15.97
CA ARG A 27 -0.83 5.28 -15.49
C ARG A 27 0.21 6.02 -14.64
N PHE A 28 1.20 5.31 -14.09
CA PHE A 28 2.27 5.87 -13.29
C PHE A 28 3.53 6.08 -14.13
N SER A 29 4.04 7.31 -14.17
CA SER A 29 5.20 7.69 -14.98
C SER A 29 6.49 6.91 -14.64
N ARG A 30 6.56 6.32 -13.44
CA ARG A 30 7.74 5.57 -12.95
C ARG A 30 7.54 4.04 -12.90
N GLY A 31 6.36 3.53 -13.25
CA GLY A 31 6.07 2.09 -13.28
C GLY A 31 5.95 1.39 -11.92
N LYS A 32 5.80 0.06 -11.96
CA LYS A 32 5.51 -0.81 -10.80
C LYS A 32 6.59 -0.78 -9.73
N ASP A 33 7.86 -0.87 -10.12
CA ASP A 33 8.97 -0.99 -9.16
C ASP A 33 9.14 0.26 -8.30
N ALA A 34 8.95 1.44 -8.88
CA ALA A 34 8.96 2.69 -8.13
C ALA A 34 7.79 2.77 -7.14
N GLN A 35 6.61 2.30 -7.52
CA GLN A 35 5.46 2.22 -6.62
C GLN A 35 5.70 1.19 -5.50
N LYS A 36 6.29 0.03 -5.83
CA LYS A 36 6.67 -1.00 -4.86
C LYS A 36 7.63 -0.43 -3.81
N TRP A 37 8.70 0.22 -4.25
CA TRP A 37 9.67 0.86 -3.36
C TRP A 37 9.03 1.93 -2.47
N TYR A 38 8.16 2.78 -3.05
CA TYR A 38 7.45 3.82 -2.30
C TYR A 38 6.53 3.25 -1.21
N TYR A 39 5.68 2.28 -1.56
CA TYR A 39 4.76 1.66 -0.60
C TYR A 39 5.48 0.82 0.46
N GLN A 40 6.57 0.14 0.10
CA GLN A 40 7.41 -0.57 1.07
C GLN A 40 8.09 0.41 2.05
N GLY A 41 8.59 1.55 1.55
CA GLY A 41 9.13 2.62 2.39
C GLY A 41 8.08 3.19 3.33
N LEU A 42 6.84 3.38 2.87
CA LEU A 42 5.73 3.81 3.71
C LEU A 42 5.40 2.81 4.81
N VAL A 43 5.41 1.51 4.55
CA VAL A 43 5.18 0.48 5.58
C VAL A 43 6.20 0.60 6.72
N GLN A 44 7.46 0.85 6.38
CA GLN A 44 8.53 1.03 7.37
C GLN A 44 8.42 2.36 8.09
N ALA A 45 8.14 3.46 7.38
CA ALA A 45 8.05 4.80 7.96
C ALA A 45 6.81 5.00 8.84
N LEU A 46 5.71 4.27 8.55
CA LEU A 46 4.48 4.27 9.34
C LEU A 46 4.46 3.20 10.42
N ARG A 47 5.56 2.46 10.60
CA ARG A 47 5.71 1.57 11.74
C ARG A 47 5.79 2.45 12.98
N ASP A 48 4.76 2.39 13.80
CA ASP A 48 4.68 3.06 15.08
C ASP A 48 4.70 1.98 16.17
N ASP A 49 5.49 2.21 17.22
CA ASP A 49 5.52 1.36 18.41
C ASP A 49 4.56 1.89 19.50
N SER A 50 3.70 2.86 19.16
CA SER A 50 2.65 3.35 20.05
C SER A 50 1.67 2.24 20.44
N ALA A 51 1.14 2.34 21.67
CA ALA A 51 0.13 1.44 22.22
C ALA A 51 -1.29 1.73 21.68
N ASP A 52 -1.42 2.57 20.65
CA ASP A 52 -2.70 2.88 20.02
C ASP A 52 -3.17 1.70 19.17
N GLU A 53 -4.09 0.92 19.72
CA GLU A 53 -4.63 -0.27 19.07
C GLU A 53 -5.30 0.04 17.72
N ALA A 54 -5.98 1.19 17.60
CA ALA A 54 -6.64 1.60 16.37
C ALA A 54 -5.60 1.92 15.28
N TYR A 55 -4.53 2.61 15.64
CA TYR A 55 -3.40 2.85 14.73
C TYR A 55 -2.78 1.53 14.26
N GLN A 56 -2.53 0.59 15.18
CA GLN A 56 -1.95 -0.72 14.88
C GLN A 56 -2.84 -1.54 13.94
N ILE A 57 -4.16 -1.48 14.10
CA ILE A 57 -5.11 -2.14 13.18
C ILE A 57 -5.01 -1.53 11.78
N LEU A 58 -5.03 -0.20 11.66
CA LEU A 58 -4.92 0.49 10.38
C LEU A 58 -3.58 0.20 9.69
N HIS A 59 -2.48 0.15 10.44
CA HIS A 59 -1.16 -0.18 9.91
C HIS A 59 -1.11 -1.61 9.39
N ARG A 60 -1.65 -2.57 10.15
CA ARG A 60 -1.76 -3.97 9.70
C ARG A 60 -2.58 -4.11 8.42
N GLN A 61 -3.71 -3.40 8.31
CA GLN A 61 -4.52 -3.37 7.08
C GLN A 61 -3.73 -2.80 5.91
N PHE A 62 -3.03 -1.68 6.12
CA PHE A 62 -2.18 -1.07 5.10
C PHE A 62 -1.11 -2.05 4.59
N VAL A 63 -0.41 -2.74 5.51
CA VAL A 63 0.59 -3.76 5.15
C VAL A 63 -0.02 -4.91 4.35
N GLN A 64 -1.22 -5.36 4.70
CA GLN A 64 -1.92 -6.43 3.96
C GLN A 64 -2.24 -6.01 2.53
N GLU A 65 -2.72 -4.78 2.33
CA GLU A 65 -3.00 -4.25 0.99
C GLU A 65 -1.71 -4.12 0.16
N VAL A 66 -0.61 -3.60 0.73
CA VAL A 66 0.70 -3.56 0.04
C VAL A 66 1.11 -4.96 -0.42
N ARG A 67 0.97 -5.96 0.46
CA ARG A 67 1.31 -7.36 0.12
C ARG A 67 0.38 -7.94 -0.94
N ARG A 68 -0.88 -7.52 -1.02
CA ARG A 68 -1.83 -8.02 -2.03
C ARG A 68 -1.43 -7.65 -3.46
N ILE A 69 -0.84 -6.47 -3.62
CA ILE A 69 -0.40 -5.95 -4.93
C ILE A 69 1.04 -6.36 -5.27
N PHE A 70 1.95 -6.34 -4.27
CA PHE A 70 3.39 -6.50 -4.48
C PHE A 70 4.00 -7.79 -3.89
N GLY A 71 3.22 -8.58 -3.15
CA GLY A 71 3.68 -9.80 -2.46
C GLY A 71 3.54 -11.09 -3.28
N LYS A 72 3.07 -11.00 -4.53
CA LYS A 72 2.99 -12.15 -5.47
C LYS A 72 4.24 -12.37 -6.31
N ASP A 73 5.34 -11.66 -6.04
CA ASP A 73 6.63 -11.94 -6.66
C ASP A 73 7.35 -13.05 -5.86
N ASN A 74 6.91 -14.30 -6.02
CA ASN A 74 7.68 -15.51 -5.71
C ASN A 74 7.36 -16.62 -6.72
#